data_AF-A0A5C7UC72-F1
#
_entry.id   AF-A0A5C7UC72-F1
#
_cell.length_a   1.000
_cell.length_b   1.000
_cell.length_c   1.000
_cell.angle_alpha   90.00
_cell.angle_beta   90.00
_cell.angle_gamma   90.00
#
_symmetry.space_group_name_H-M   'P 1'
#
loop_
_entity.id
_entity.type
_entity.pdbx_description
1 polymer ?
#
loop_
_entity_poly.entity_id
_entity_poly.type
_entity_poly.pdbx_seq_one_letter_code
_entity_poly.pdbx_strand_id
1 'polypeptide(L)'
;MENLYTEGCIRTYTGKYINISNPKPTDIDILDIAHSLSRMPRFAGHTEHFISVAEHSVMCFKQANEVDKFQALMHDASEAYLVDVPSPVKAMIPNYYELESRLMCVISEALGFNWPMNDSIKKIDKIMLEIEWEEYVIGRKRPVYTSFDVSEAAFLNAFRYCFKM
;
A
#
# COMPACT_ATOMS: atom_id res chain seq x y z
N MET A 1 16.65 21.66 -9.20
CA MET A 1 17.26 21.83 -7.87
C MET A 1 16.31 21.18 -6.88
N GLU A 2 16.80 20.29 -6.04
CA GLU A 2 15.97 19.69 -4.98
C GLU A 2 15.53 20.80 -4.00
N ASN A 3 14.25 20.81 -3.66
CA ASN A 3 13.63 21.81 -2.80
C ASN A 3 12.68 21.13 -1.80
N LEU A 4 12.80 21.46 -0.52
CA LEU A 4 11.92 20.97 0.53
C LEU A 4 10.50 21.53 0.40
N TYR A 5 10.36 22.74 -0.12
CA TYR A 5 9.10 23.50 -0.17
C TYR A 5 8.50 23.56 -1.57
N THR A 6 8.64 22.49 -2.35
CA THR A 6 7.89 22.38 -3.61
C THR A 6 6.40 22.31 -3.26
N GLU A 7 5.67 23.37 -3.57
CA GLU A 7 4.28 23.56 -3.14
C GLU A 7 3.39 22.37 -3.56
N GLY A 8 2.62 21.85 -2.60
CA GLY A 8 1.69 20.73 -2.82
C GLY A 8 2.35 19.38 -3.10
N CYS A 9 3.68 19.29 -3.05
CA CYS A 9 4.41 18.07 -3.37
C CYS A 9 5.10 17.44 -2.15
N ILE A 10 5.21 16.11 -2.19
CA ILE A 10 6.15 15.36 -1.35
C ILE A 10 7.27 14.79 -2.21
N ARG A 11 8.48 14.72 -1.66
CA ARG A 11 9.63 14.06 -2.30
C ARG A 11 9.64 12.59 -1.92
N THR A 12 9.78 11.70 -2.90
CA THR A 12 9.73 10.25 -2.73
C THR A 12 11.13 9.63 -2.57
N TYR A 13 11.19 8.31 -2.34
CA TYR A 13 12.43 7.57 -2.12
C TYR A 13 13.41 7.66 -3.31
N THR A 14 12.90 7.54 -4.53
CA THR A 14 13.65 7.67 -5.78
C THR A 14 14.03 9.13 -6.11
N GLY A 15 13.58 10.09 -5.30
CA GLY A 15 13.84 11.52 -5.49
C GLY A 15 12.85 12.22 -6.42
N LYS A 16 11.77 11.55 -6.85
CA LYS A 16 10.65 12.19 -7.56
C LYS A 16 9.87 13.11 -6.63
N TYR A 17 9.07 13.98 -7.22
CA TYR A 17 8.09 14.80 -6.51
C TYR A 17 6.71 14.47 -7.03
N ILE A 18 5.78 14.14 -6.12
CA ILE A 18 4.37 13.90 -6.45
C ILE A 18 3.52 15.00 -5.85
N ASN A 19 2.69 15.64 -6.68
CA ASN A 19 1.69 16.60 -6.23
C ASN A 19 0.44 15.83 -5.79
N ILE A 20 0.13 15.85 -4.49
CA ILE A 20 -0.97 15.04 -3.95
C ILE A 20 -2.35 15.52 -4.44
N SER A 21 -2.50 16.83 -4.71
CA SER A 21 -3.77 17.39 -5.20
C SER A 21 -4.00 17.15 -6.70
N ASN A 22 -2.93 16.91 -7.45
CA ASN A 22 -2.97 16.67 -8.89
C ASN A 22 -1.88 15.66 -9.33
N PRO A 23 -1.96 14.40 -8.88
CA PRO A 23 -0.96 13.39 -9.19
C PRO A 23 -1.07 12.98 -10.66
N LYS A 24 0.07 12.70 -11.29
CA LYS A 24 0.13 12.20 -12.67
C LYS A 24 0.67 10.78 -12.71
N PRO A 25 0.31 9.96 -13.71
CA PRO A 25 0.85 8.61 -13.84
C PRO A 25 2.39 8.57 -13.90
N THR A 26 3.01 9.61 -14.45
CA THR A 26 4.49 9.75 -14.53
C THR A 26 5.16 9.95 -13.17
N ASP A 27 4.41 10.37 -12.15
CA ASP A 27 4.93 10.62 -10.81
C ASP A 27 5.03 9.31 -10.00
N ILE A 28 4.34 8.26 -10.44
CA ILE A 28 4.27 6.97 -9.75
C ILE A 28 5.53 6.14 -10.04
N ASP A 29 6.07 5.52 -8.99
CA ASP A 29 7.17 4.57 -9.10
C ASP A 29 6.92 3.38 -8.18
N ILE A 30 7.09 2.16 -8.70
CA ILE A 30 6.93 0.97 -7.90
C ILE A 30 7.99 0.87 -6.78
N LEU A 31 9.18 1.44 -6.99
CA LEU A 31 10.21 1.48 -5.96
C LEU A 31 9.82 2.41 -4.81
N ASP A 32 9.16 3.53 -5.11
CA ASP A 32 8.64 4.44 -4.09
C ASP A 32 7.54 3.77 -3.26
N ILE A 33 6.61 3.08 -3.93
CA ILE A 33 5.53 2.35 -3.27
C ILE A 33 6.09 1.25 -2.38
N ALA A 34 6.93 0.36 -2.91
CA ALA A 34 7.51 -0.74 -2.13
C ALA A 34 8.34 -0.25 -0.94
N HIS A 35 9.13 0.81 -1.13
CA HIS A 35 9.94 1.38 -0.08
C HIS A 35 9.11 2.01 1.05
N SER A 36 8.08 2.78 0.68
CA SER A 36 7.19 3.45 1.64
C SER A 36 6.36 2.42 2.41
N LEU A 37 5.69 1.51 1.70
CA LEU A 37 4.80 0.52 2.31
C LEU A 37 5.54 -0.48 3.21
N SER A 38 6.79 -0.83 2.93
CA SER A 38 7.59 -1.72 3.79
C SER A 38 8.01 -1.08 5.12
N ARG A 39 7.91 0.25 5.21
CA ARG A 39 8.18 1.06 6.41
C ARG A 39 6.92 1.66 7.02
N MET A 40 5.76 1.50 6.38
CA MET A 40 4.47 1.98 6.85
C MET A 40 3.89 0.98 7.86
N PRO A 41 3.69 1.35 9.13
CA PRO A 41 3.13 0.44 10.12
C PRO A 41 1.63 0.24 9.93
N ARG A 42 1.15 -0.99 10.07
CA ARG A 42 -0.29 -1.27 10.25
C ARG A 42 -0.76 -0.98 11.66
N PHE A 43 -2.09 -0.85 11.80
CA PHE A 43 -2.75 -0.55 13.08
C PHE A 43 -2.20 0.71 13.76
N ALA A 44 -1.79 1.70 12.94
CA ALA A 44 -1.10 2.92 13.39
C ALA A 44 0.10 2.65 14.32
N GLY A 45 0.79 1.51 14.16
CA GLY A 45 1.97 1.16 14.93
C GLY A 45 1.70 0.70 16.36
N HIS A 46 0.46 0.33 16.70
CA HIS A 46 0.10 -0.14 18.04
C HIS A 46 0.32 -1.65 18.26
N THR A 47 0.92 -2.36 17.31
CA THR A 47 1.26 -3.79 17.46
C THR A 47 2.53 -3.98 18.29
N GLU A 48 2.65 -5.10 19.00
CA GLU A 48 3.86 -5.43 19.79
C GLU A 48 5.08 -5.63 18.88
N HIS A 49 4.86 -6.16 17.68
CA HIS A 49 5.87 -6.34 16.66
C HIS A 49 5.46 -5.57 15.40
N PHE A 50 6.41 -4.90 14.77
CA PHE A 50 6.15 -4.08 13.58
C PHE A 50 5.62 -4.95 12.44
N ILE A 51 4.47 -4.58 11.89
CA ILE A 51 3.89 -5.19 10.69
C ILE A 51 3.70 -4.09 9.68
N SER A 52 4.24 -4.30 8.48
CA SER A 52 4.18 -3.31 7.42
C SER A 52 2.91 -3.44 6.58
N VAL A 53 2.50 -2.35 5.93
CA VAL A 53 1.47 -2.42 4.88
C VAL A 53 1.93 -3.32 3.74
N ALA A 54 3.22 -3.29 3.37
CA ALA A 54 3.73 -4.20 2.34
C ALA A 54 3.61 -5.69 2.70
N GLU A 55 3.78 -6.06 3.98
CA GLU A 55 3.55 -7.44 4.44
C GLU A 55 2.10 -7.84 4.22
N HIS A 56 1.17 -7.00 4.67
CA HIS A 56 -0.26 -7.20 4.45
C HIS A 56 -0.60 -7.35 2.97
N SER A 57 -0.14 -6.43 2.12
CA SER A 57 -0.40 -6.50 0.67
C SER A 57 0.15 -7.79 0.04
N VAL A 58 1.32 -8.27 0.48
CA VAL A 58 1.88 -9.55 0.01
C VAL A 58 1.07 -10.75 0.50
N MET A 59 0.51 -10.70 1.71
CA MET A 59 -0.37 -11.75 2.20
C MET A 59 -1.72 -11.76 1.46
N CYS A 60 -2.28 -10.59 1.15
CA CYS A 60 -3.43 -10.46 0.24
C CYS A 60 -3.14 -11.05 -1.15
N PHE A 61 -1.97 -10.74 -1.72
CA PHE A 61 -1.49 -11.34 -2.99
C PHE A 61 -1.39 -12.87 -2.93
N LYS A 62 -0.93 -13.45 -1.82
CA LYS A 62 -0.84 -14.92 -1.65
C LYS A 62 -2.22 -15.56 -1.55
N GLN A 63 -3.18 -14.87 -0.94
CA GLN A 63 -4.56 -15.35 -0.77
C GLN A 63 -5.41 -15.19 -2.05
N ALA A 64 -5.05 -14.26 -2.93
CA ALA A 64 -5.76 -14.00 -4.18
C ALA A 64 -5.60 -15.12 -5.22
N ASN A 65 -6.63 -15.30 -6.05
CA ASN A 65 -6.55 -16.11 -7.26
C ASN A 65 -5.60 -15.45 -8.29
N GLU A 66 -5.16 -16.21 -9.29
CA GLU A 66 -4.17 -15.72 -10.27
C GLU A 66 -4.56 -14.42 -10.98
N VAL A 67 -5.84 -14.24 -11.32
CA VAL A 67 -6.30 -13.03 -12.05
C VAL A 67 -6.40 -11.80 -11.15
N ASP A 68 -6.58 -12.00 -9.85
CA ASP A 68 -6.75 -10.95 -8.85
C ASP A 68 -5.45 -10.57 -8.13
N LYS A 69 -4.38 -11.36 -8.29
CA LYS A 69 -3.09 -11.18 -7.61
C LYS A 69 -2.55 -9.76 -7.69
N PHE A 70 -2.55 -9.16 -8.88
CA PHE A 70 -1.98 -7.83 -9.04
C PHE A 70 -2.81 -6.76 -8.32
N GLN A 71 -4.14 -6.81 -8.45
CA GLN A 71 -5.01 -5.89 -7.72
C GLN A 71 -4.88 -6.09 -6.20
N ALA A 72 -4.77 -7.33 -5.73
CA ALA A 72 -4.57 -7.64 -4.31
C ALA A 72 -3.23 -7.11 -3.77
N LEU A 73 -2.16 -7.15 -4.58
CA LEU A 73 -0.88 -6.56 -4.17
C LEU A 73 -0.94 -5.02 -4.11
N MET A 74 -1.68 -4.39 -5.02
CA MET A 74 -1.71 -2.93 -5.16
C MET A 74 -2.85 -2.26 -4.40
N HIS A 75 -3.65 -2.98 -3.63
CA HIS A 75 -4.88 -2.42 -3.05
C HIS A 75 -4.68 -1.24 -2.09
N ASP A 76 -3.57 -1.25 -1.34
CA ASP A 76 -3.17 -0.17 -0.43
C ASP A 76 -2.08 0.75 -1.03
N ALA A 77 -1.88 0.74 -2.35
CA ALA A 77 -0.78 1.46 -2.98
C ALA A 77 -0.81 2.98 -2.73
N SER A 78 -1.99 3.58 -2.57
CA SER A 78 -2.15 5.00 -2.24
C SER A 78 -1.54 5.38 -0.90
N GLU A 79 -1.46 4.45 0.05
CA GLU A 79 -0.91 4.70 1.39
C GLU A 79 0.58 5.02 1.35
N ALA A 80 1.28 4.64 0.28
CA ALA A 80 2.66 5.07 0.05
C ALA A 80 2.81 6.59 0.02
N TYR A 81 1.73 7.30 -0.34
CA TYR A 81 1.68 8.76 -0.49
C TYR A 81 0.71 9.44 0.49
N LEU A 82 -0.32 8.72 0.97
CA LEU A 82 -1.36 9.24 1.88
C LEU A 82 -1.26 8.74 3.32
N VAL A 83 -0.35 7.81 3.62
CA VAL A 83 -0.19 7.14 4.92
C VAL A 83 -1.32 6.15 5.20
N ASP A 84 -1.03 5.08 5.95
CA ASP A 84 -2.05 4.21 6.54
C ASP A 84 -2.77 4.95 7.67
N VAL A 85 -3.98 5.43 7.38
CA VAL A 85 -4.82 6.15 8.35
C VAL A 85 -5.89 5.19 8.87
N PRO A 86 -6.03 4.97 10.19
CA PRO A 86 -7.08 4.11 10.71
C PRO A 86 -8.48 4.52 10.24
N SER A 87 -9.32 3.56 9.86
CA SER A 87 -10.65 3.80 9.29
C SER A 87 -11.53 4.78 10.08
N PRO A 88 -11.57 4.76 11.45
CA PRO A 88 -12.32 5.74 12.21
C PRO A 88 -11.82 7.18 12.01
N VAL A 89 -10.51 7.36 11.78
CA VAL A 89 -9.90 8.67 11.51
C VAL A 89 -10.18 9.09 10.07
N LYS A 90 -10.07 8.18 9.07
CA LYS A 90 -10.44 8.48 7.67
C LYS A 90 -11.86 9.05 7.58
N ALA A 91 -12.81 8.50 8.34
CA ALA A 91 -14.21 8.96 8.38
C ALA A 91 -14.41 10.38 8.94
N MET A 92 -13.44 10.90 9.70
CA MET A 92 -13.49 12.26 10.24
C MET A 92 -12.84 13.31 9.32
N ILE A 93 -12.06 12.88 8.32
CA ILE A 93 -11.36 13.78 7.41
C ILE A 93 -12.23 14.04 6.17
N PRO A 94 -12.63 15.31 5.92
CA PRO A 94 -13.41 15.65 4.74
C PRO A 94 -12.73 15.22 3.45
N ASN A 95 -13.50 14.61 2.53
CA ASN A 95 -13.07 14.22 1.18
C ASN A 95 -11.90 13.23 1.13
N TYR A 96 -11.49 12.60 2.24
CA TYR A 96 -10.34 11.68 2.25
C TYR A 96 -10.53 10.50 1.29
N TYR A 97 -11.69 9.84 1.33
CA TYR A 97 -11.98 8.71 0.44
C TYR A 97 -12.01 9.11 -1.05
N GLU A 98 -12.42 10.35 -1.35
CA GLU A 98 -12.38 10.86 -2.74
C GLU A 98 -10.92 11.08 -3.18
N LEU A 99 -10.10 11.68 -2.33
CA LEU A 99 -8.67 11.87 -2.59
C LEU A 99 -7.94 10.54 -2.80
N GLU A 100 -8.19 9.58 -1.91
CA GLU A 100 -7.62 8.23 -1.99
C GLU A 100 -8.06 7.52 -3.28
N SER A 101 -9.35 7.56 -3.61
CA SER A 101 -9.89 6.98 -4.85
C SER A 101 -9.30 7.61 -6.12
N ARG A 102 -9.14 8.95 -6.14
CA ARG A 102 -8.50 9.67 -7.26
C ARG A 102 -7.05 9.26 -7.42
N LEU A 103 -6.29 9.16 -6.32
CA LEU A 103 -4.90 8.73 -6.37
C LEU A 103 -4.78 7.27 -6.82
N MET A 104 -5.65 6.38 -6.32
CA MET A 104 -5.67 4.98 -6.76
C MET A 104 -5.99 4.84 -8.24
N CYS A 105 -6.88 5.67 -8.80
CA CYS A 105 -7.09 5.72 -10.24
C CYS A 105 -5.80 6.03 -11.00
N VAL A 106 -5.05 7.05 -10.57
CA VAL A 106 -3.77 7.44 -11.19
C VAL A 106 -2.71 6.34 -11.05
N ILE A 107 -2.63 5.67 -9.91
CA ILE A 107 -1.72 4.53 -9.69
C ILE A 107 -2.11 3.37 -10.62
N SER A 108 -3.40 3.10 -10.80
CA SER A 108 -3.89 2.04 -11.68
C SER A 108 -3.56 2.30 -13.15
N GLU A 109 -3.63 3.55 -13.60
CA GLU A 109 -3.21 3.96 -14.94
C GLU A 109 -1.70 3.82 -15.12
N ALA A 110 -0.91 4.21 -14.12
CA ALA A 110 0.55 4.15 -14.18
C ALA A 110 1.09 2.71 -14.22
N LEU A 111 0.46 1.80 -13.47
CA LEU A 111 0.95 0.43 -13.28
C LEU A 111 0.17 -0.63 -14.07
N GLY A 112 -0.95 -0.27 -14.69
CA GLY A 112 -1.70 -1.12 -15.61
C GLY A 112 -2.58 -2.17 -14.93
N PHE A 113 -3.37 -1.78 -13.92
CA PHE A 113 -4.42 -2.65 -13.34
C PHE A 113 -5.81 -2.00 -13.40
N ASN A 114 -6.86 -2.80 -13.24
CA ASN A 114 -8.23 -2.31 -13.30
C ASN A 114 -8.61 -1.55 -12.03
N TRP A 115 -9.21 -0.37 -12.22
CA TRP A 115 -9.86 0.41 -11.17
C TRP A 115 -11.30 0.77 -11.61
N PRO A 116 -12.32 0.63 -10.75
CA PRO A 116 -12.26 0.13 -9.38
C PRO A 116 -11.88 -1.34 -9.30
N MET A 117 -11.34 -1.76 -8.16
CA MET A 117 -10.94 -3.15 -7.94
C MET A 117 -12.13 -4.09 -7.86
N ASN A 118 -11.86 -5.37 -8.16
CA ASN A 118 -12.81 -6.45 -8.03
C ASN A 118 -13.29 -6.59 -6.57
N ASP A 119 -14.55 -6.95 -6.36
CA ASP A 119 -15.12 -7.17 -5.02
C ASP A 119 -14.42 -8.29 -4.24
N SER A 120 -13.75 -9.21 -4.94
CA SER A 120 -12.89 -10.23 -4.32
C SER A 120 -11.75 -9.61 -3.51
N ILE A 121 -11.20 -8.48 -3.94
CA ILE A 121 -10.08 -7.81 -3.26
C ILE A 121 -10.51 -7.29 -1.90
N LYS A 122 -11.67 -6.64 -1.81
CA LYS A 122 -12.26 -6.17 -0.53
C LYS A 122 -12.52 -7.32 0.44
N LYS A 123 -12.91 -8.49 -0.07
CA LYS A 123 -13.13 -9.69 0.76
C LYS A 123 -11.81 -10.22 1.29
N ILE A 124 -10.77 -10.27 0.45
CA ILE A 124 -9.43 -10.73 0.84
C ILE A 124 -8.81 -9.80 1.89
N ASP A 125 -8.83 -8.49 1.65
CA ASP A 125 -8.35 -7.48 2.60
C ASP A 125 -9.02 -7.65 3.98
N LYS A 126 -10.35 -7.74 4.01
CA LYS A 126 -11.10 -7.97 5.26
C LYS A 126 -10.68 -9.27 5.97
N ILE A 127 -10.55 -10.38 5.23
CA ILE A 127 -10.11 -11.66 5.81
C ILE A 127 -8.70 -11.54 6.38
N MET A 128 -7.80 -10.87 5.66
CA MET A 128 -6.42 -10.66 6.12
C MET A 128 -6.36 -9.78 7.36
N LEU A 129 -7.16 -8.72 7.43
CA LEU A 129 -7.29 -7.88 8.61
C LEU A 129 -7.74 -8.68 9.84
N GLU A 130 -8.73 -9.58 9.69
CA GLU A 130 -9.20 -10.46 10.77
C GLU A 130 -8.08 -11.41 11.24
N ILE A 131 -7.31 -11.98 10.32
CA ILE A 131 -6.16 -12.84 10.65
C ILE A 131 -5.08 -12.04 11.39
N GLU A 132 -4.73 -10.85 10.91
CA GLU A 132 -3.74 -9.98 11.54
C GLU A 132 -4.15 -9.57 12.95
N TRP A 133 -5.44 -9.28 13.15
CA TRP A 133 -5.99 -8.97 14.45
C TRP A 133 -5.77 -10.13 15.44
N GLU A 134 -6.19 -11.33 15.07
CA GLU A 134 -6.06 -12.51 15.93
C GLU A 134 -4.61 -12.90 16.19
N GLU A 135 -3.78 -12.94 15.14
CA GLU A 135 -2.42 -13.45 15.22
C GLU A 135 -1.45 -12.43 15.82
N TYR A 136 -1.54 -11.17 15.41
CA TYR A 136 -0.53 -10.17 15.71
C TYR A 136 -0.97 -9.15 16.76
N VAL A 137 -2.22 -8.71 16.73
CA VAL A 137 -2.71 -7.73 17.71
C VAL A 137 -3.02 -8.41 19.04
N ILE A 138 -3.86 -9.46 19.01
CA ILE A 138 -4.25 -10.22 20.19
C ILE A 138 -3.20 -11.29 20.52
N GLY A 139 -2.80 -12.08 19.53
CA GLY A 139 -1.88 -13.21 19.68
C GLY A 139 -0.41 -12.80 19.84
N ARG A 140 -0.04 -11.55 19.53
CA ARG A 140 1.32 -11.00 19.66
C ARG A 140 2.40 -11.85 18.97
N LYS A 141 2.03 -12.58 17.92
CA LYS A 141 2.98 -13.36 17.13
C LYS A 141 3.92 -12.43 16.39
N ARG A 142 5.13 -12.91 16.11
CA ARG A 142 6.07 -12.19 15.26
C ARG A 142 5.58 -12.17 13.80
N PRO A 143 5.79 -11.05 13.09
CA PRO A 143 5.46 -10.94 11.67
C PRO A 143 6.28 -11.94 10.84
N VAL A 144 5.81 -12.20 9.63
CA VAL A 144 6.49 -13.04 8.64
C VAL A 144 7.81 -12.39 8.20
N TYR A 145 7.80 -11.07 7.97
CA TYR A 145 8.99 -10.35 7.52
C TYR A 145 9.70 -9.65 8.68
N THR A 146 10.96 -10.03 8.91
CA THR A 146 11.73 -9.62 10.09
C THR A 146 12.46 -8.30 9.92
N SER A 147 12.46 -7.70 8.72
CA SER A 147 13.04 -6.39 8.45
C SER A 147 12.31 -5.69 7.30
N PHE A 148 12.48 -4.36 7.23
CA PHE A 148 11.94 -3.55 6.13
C PHE A 148 12.45 -4.03 4.78
N ASP A 149 13.75 -4.34 4.67
CA ASP A 149 14.36 -4.79 3.41
C ASP A 149 13.80 -6.14 2.95
N VAL A 150 13.50 -7.06 3.88
CA VAL A 150 12.88 -8.35 3.55
C VAL A 150 11.43 -8.15 3.08
N SER A 151 10.68 -7.27 3.75
CA SER A 151 9.31 -6.92 3.36
C SER A 151 9.26 -6.22 1.99
N GLU A 152 10.14 -5.26 1.75
CA GLU A 152 10.30 -4.55 0.47
C GLU A 152 10.66 -5.52 -0.66
N ALA A 153 11.63 -6.41 -0.44
CA ALA A 153 12.02 -7.43 -1.41
C ALA A 153 10.87 -8.40 -1.72
N ALA A 154 10.10 -8.81 -0.71
CA ALA A 154 8.93 -9.67 -0.90
C ALA A 154 7.86 -8.99 -1.75
N PHE A 155 7.56 -7.72 -1.49
CA PHE A 155 6.63 -6.92 -2.28
C PHE A 155 7.09 -6.79 -3.74
N LEU A 156 8.35 -6.41 -3.98
CA LEU A 156 8.90 -6.29 -5.33
C LEU A 156 8.95 -7.64 -6.07
N ASN A 157 9.15 -8.75 -5.37
CA ASN A 157 9.09 -10.08 -5.98
C ASN A 157 7.66 -10.46 -6.36
N ALA A 158 6.66 -10.16 -5.53
CA ALA A 158 5.25 -10.33 -5.86
C ALA A 158 4.85 -9.45 -7.05
N PHE A 159 5.33 -8.20 -7.09
CA PHE A 159 5.11 -7.31 -8.23
C PHE A 159 5.67 -7.90 -9.52
N ARG A 160 6.95 -8.31 -9.51
CA ARG A 160 7.59 -8.95 -10.69
C ARG A 160 6.89 -10.23 -11.14
N TYR A 161 6.27 -10.97 -10.22
CA TYR A 161 5.51 -12.17 -10.56
C TYR A 161 4.35 -11.84 -11.51
N CYS A 162 3.60 -10.76 -11.24
CA CYS A 162 2.44 -10.34 -12.03
C CYS A 162 2.75 -9.98 -13.50
N PHE A 163 4.02 -9.72 -13.84
CA PHE A 163 4.45 -9.35 -15.20
C PHE A 163 5.31 -10.41 -15.90
N LYS A 164 5.55 -11.55 -15.24
CA LYS A 164 6.27 -12.70 -15.81
C LYS A 164 5.33 -13.77 -16.39
N MET A 165 4.03 -13.59 -16.22
CA MET A 165 2.97 -14.40 -16.81
C MET A 165 2.55 -13.83 -18.16
#